data_AF-A0A6N2I3F7-F1
#
_entry.id   AF-A0A6N2I3F7-F1
#
_cell.length_a   1.000
_cell.length_b   1.000
_cell.length_c   1.000
_cell.angle_alpha   90.00
_cell.angle_beta   90.00
_cell.angle_gamma   90.00
#
_symmetry.space_group_name_H-M   'P 1'
#
loop_
_entity.id
_entity.type
_entity.pdbx_description
1 polymer ?
#
loop_
_entity_poly.entity_id
_entity_poly.type
_entity_poly.pdbx_seq_one_letter_code
_entity_poly.pdbx_strand_id
1 'polypeptide(L)'
;MHAYVLRVPGPSYFRPPQEAVRLPRIPALQTAVDKVACEKDTLRVRSTGRLEGTGVPVLVVRGFHLFNENINHMGGGRAMTPEEQDLIMGLAFVPGVGRTRTIDEVLAHFGESDGGALALRLLRDAVERRDADDVEMALIVHGAADASAEEFMEPLTELFPAEWHREHEDIVSMLGRLRSPRTMPTLVLATHWVPEHLDWDENRALAVKAIWALGAIPGEEARDALKGLRDAENEIIRENAVNQLARRGEL
;
A
#
# COMPACT_ATOMS: atom_id res chain seq x y z
N MET A 1 12.70 -3.12 19.90
CA MET A 1 11.73 -2.01 20.09
C MET A 1 12.47 -0.85 20.72
N HIS A 2 12.71 0.22 19.97
CA HIS A 2 13.37 1.42 20.49
C HIS A 2 12.38 2.58 20.39
N ALA A 3 11.99 3.12 21.54
CA ALA A 3 11.15 4.30 21.62
C ALA A 3 12.06 5.50 21.91
N TYR A 4 11.96 6.55 21.09
CA TYR A 4 12.69 7.80 21.30
C TYR A 4 11.71 8.89 21.72
N VAL A 5 12.07 9.64 22.76
CA VAL A 5 11.29 10.78 23.27
C VAL A 5 11.88 12.06 22.72
N LEU A 6 11.15 12.73 21.81
CA LEU A 6 11.49 14.08 21.36
C LEU A 6 10.55 15.08 22.02
N ARG A 7 11.13 16.03 22.78
CA ARG A 7 10.39 17.12 23.41
C ARG A 7 10.24 18.25 22.40
N VAL A 8 9.03 18.46 21.89
CA VAL A 8 8.72 19.59 21.00
C VAL A 8 8.17 20.74 21.84
N PRO A 9 8.73 21.96 21.79
CA PRO A 9 8.15 23.11 22.48
C PRO A 9 6.86 23.55 21.78
N GLY A 10 5.80 23.76 22.55
CA GLY A 10 4.47 24.10 22.05
C GLY A 10 4.38 25.49 21.37
N PRO A 11 3.25 25.78 20.70
CA PRO A 11 3.13 26.95 19.85
C PRO A 11 2.69 28.17 20.67
N SER A 12 3.54 29.19 20.77
CA SER A 12 3.12 30.54 21.14
C SER A 12 4.07 31.61 20.58
N TYR A 13 3.51 32.42 19.68
CA TYR A 13 3.87 33.77 19.21
C TYR A 13 5.21 34.43 19.65
N PHE A 14 5.97 34.85 18.63
CA PHE A 14 6.91 35.99 18.52
C PHE A 14 7.33 36.75 19.80
N ARG A 15 8.55 36.47 20.28
CA ARG A 15 9.65 37.43 20.60
C ARG A 15 10.92 36.61 20.90
N PRO A 16 12.14 37.05 20.53
CA PRO A 16 13.35 36.35 20.94
C PRO A 16 13.75 36.80 22.34
N PRO A 17 14.09 35.87 23.26
CA PRO A 17 15.06 36.17 24.29
C PRO A 17 16.36 35.42 23.99
N GLN A 18 17.43 36.21 24.06
CA GLN A 18 18.81 35.78 24.08
C GLN A 18 19.03 34.89 25.31
N GLU A 19 19.22 33.59 25.11
CA GLU A 19 20.10 32.74 25.92
C GLU A 19 20.08 31.32 25.34
N ALA A 20 21.20 30.92 24.71
CA ALA A 20 21.40 29.56 24.25
C ALA A 20 21.59 28.64 25.46
N VAL A 21 20.54 27.91 25.83
CA VAL A 21 20.67 26.81 26.79
C VAL A 21 21.49 25.70 26.12
N ARG A 22 22.76 25.57 26.50
CA ARG A 22 23.63 24.46 26.08
C ARG A 22 23.11 23.16 26.70
N LEU A 23 22.50 22.31 25.88
CA LEU A 23 22.29 20.90 26.22
C LEU A 23 23.63 20.14 26.13
N PRO A 24 23.84 19.10 26.95
CA PRO A 24 25.04 18.27 26.87
C PRO A 24 25.11 17.55 25.51
N ARG A 25 26.29 17.60 24.88
CA ARG A 25 26.57 16.90 23.63
C ARG A 25 26.60 15.39 23.89
N ILE A 26 25.55 14.69 23.45
CA ILE A 26 25.54 13.22 23.38
C ILE A 26 25.73 12.85 21.90
N PRO A 27 26.88 12.26 21.51
CA PRO A 27 27.23 12.01 20.10
C PRO A 27 26.19 11.21 19.32
N ALA A 28 25.46 10.31 19.98
CA ALA A 28 24.43 9.46 19.35
C ALA A 28 23.15 10.21 18.92
N LEU A 29 22.87 11.38 19.52
CA LEU A 29 21.67 12.18 19.20
C LEU A 29 21.89 13.11 18.00
N GLN A 30 23.13 13.52 17.73
CA GLN A 30 23.44 14.39 16.59
C GLN A 30 23.29 13.66 15.25
N THR A 31 23.71 12.39 15.19
CA THR A 31 23.59 11.57 13.97
C THR A 31 22.15 11.29 13.56
N ALA A 32 21.23 11.17 14.53
CA ALA A 32 19.81 10.91 14.27
C ALA A 32 19.05 12.17 13.84
N VAL A 33 19.36 13.33 14.45
CA VAL A 33 18.74 14.61 14.07
C VAL A 33 19.25 15.09 12.70
N ASP A 34 20.54 14.91 12.41
CA ASP A 34 21.12 15.30 11.12
C ASP A 34 20.64 14.39 9.97
N LYS A 35 20.33 13.10 10.23
CA LYS A 35 19.70 12.21 9.23
C LYS A 35 18.24 12.60 8.93
N VAL A 36 17.46 12.95 9.96
CA VAL A 36 16.04 13.35 9.78
C VAL A 36 15.89 14.72 9.13
N ALA A 37 16.88 15.61 9.25
CA ALA A 37 16.87 16.92 8.60
C ALA A 37 17.38 16.92 7.15
N CYS A 38 17.94 15.80 6.66
CA CYS A 38 18.57 15.73 5.33
C CYS A 38 17.59 15.35 4.20
N GLU A 39 16.49 14.65 4.49
CA GLU A 39 15.45 14.38 3.50
C GLU A 39 14.31 15.38 3.65
N LYS A 40 14.33 16.38 2.75
CA LYS A 40 13.14 17.17 2.45
C LYS A 40 12.09 16.21 1.89
N ASP A 41 11.23 15.66 2.72
CA ASP A 41 9.81 15.44 2.42
C ASP A 41 9.03 14.92 3.63
N THR A 42 8.18 15.82 4.14
CA THR A 42 6.87 15.59 4.80
C THR A 42 6.67 14.35 5.68
N LEU A 43 7.14 14.40 6.94
CA LEU A 43 6.61 13.55 8.02
C LEU A 43 5.13 13.90 8.31
N ARG A 44 4.17 13.10 7.81
CA ARG A 44 2.76 13.17 8.25
C ARG A 44 2.59 12.44 9.59
N VAL A 45 2.53 13.20 10.68
CA VAL A 45 2.21 12.72 12.03
C VAL A 45 0.78 12.17 12.07
N ARG A 46 0.57 10.92 12.52
CA ARG A 46 -0.77 10.30 12.63
C ARG A 46 -1.33 10.15 14.05
N SER A 47 -0.60 10.40 15.13
CA SER A 47 -1.23 10.57 16.46
C SER A 47 -0.35 11.30 17.48
N THR A 48 -1.00 12.06 18.36
CA THR A 48 -0.43 12.63 19.58
C THR A 48 -0.99 11.88 20.78
N GLY A 49 -0.13 11.25 21.58
CA GLY A 49 -0.51 10.63 22.85
C GLY A 49 0.04 11.40 24.05
N ARG A 50 -0.39 11.05 25.26
CA ARG A 50 0.24 11.51 26.52
C ARG A 50 0.80 10.31 27.26
N LEU A 51 2.00 10.43 27.82
CA LEU A 51 2.57 9.44 28.73
C LEU A 51 1.76 9.45 30.04
N GLU A 52 1.13 8.33 30.38
CA GLU A 52 0.33 8.19 31.60
C GLU A 52 1.17 8.52 32.85
N GLY A 53 0.57 9.27 33.78
CA GLY A 53 1.20 9.70 35.03
C GLY A 53 2.09 10.95 34.95
N THR A 54 2.44 11.46 33.76
CA THR A 54 3.35 12.62 33.64
C THR A 54 2.77 13.82 32.88
N GLY A 55 1.71 13.61 32.08
CA GLY A 55 1.08 14.67 31.29
C GLY A 55 1.92 15.17 30.11
N VAL A 56 3.08 14.56 29.83
CA VAL A 56 3.97 14.96 28.74
C VAL A 56 3.38 14.51 27.39
N PRO A 57 3.25 15.43 26.41
CA PRO A 57 2.84 15.07 25.06
C PRO A 57 3.96 14.27 24.39
N VAL A 58 3.60 13.13 23.81
CA VAL A 58 4.53 12.24 23.11
C VAL A 58 4.05 12.06 21.68
N LEU A 59 4.97 12.25 20.75
CA LEU A 59 4.78 11.90 19.36
C LEU A 59 5.08 10.41 19.20
N VAL A 60 4.07 9.60 18.92
CA VAL A 60 4.28 8.19 18.60
C VAL A 60 4.39 8.08 17.09
N VAL A 61 5.62 8.08 16.58
CA VAL A 61 5.88 7.73 15.19
C VAL A 61 5.96 6.21 15.14
N ARG A 62 4.91 5.55 14.63
CA ARG A 62 5.03 4.14 14.23
C ARG A 62 5.98 4.11 13.04
N GLY A 63 7.17 3.56 13.25
CA GLY A 63 8.15 3.40 12.19
C GLY A 63 7.59 2.51 11.09
N PHE A 64 7.70 3.01 9.86
CA PHE A 64 7.96 2.15 8.71
C PHE A 64 9.13 1.24 9.10
N HIS A 65 9.02 -0.05 8.82
CA HIS A 65 10.16 -0.93 8.95
C HIS A 65 11.26 -0.39 8.03
N LEU A 66 12.31 0.19 8.64
CA LEU A 66 13.54 0.46 7.94
C LEU A 66 14.03 -0.89 7.40
N PHE A 67 14.02 -0.98 6.08
CA PHE A 67 14.52 -2.12 5.33
C PHE A 67 15.87 -2.55 5.88
N ASN A 68 16.01 -3.86 6.02
CA ASN A 68 17.20 -4.55 6.43
C ASN A 68 18.42 -4.01 5.66
N GLU A 69 19.36 -3.36 6.36
CA GLU A 69 20.66 -2.97 5.83
C GLU A 69 21.46 -4.24 5.52
N ASN A 70 21.24 -4.84 4.34
CA ASN A 70 22.14 -5.80 3.68
C ASN A 70 21.73 -6.13 2.22
N ILE A 71 21.25 -5.14 1.46
CA ILE A 71 21.25 -5.20 -0.02
C ILE A 71 21.74 -3.86 -0.56
N ASN A 72 23.04 -3.59 -0.37
CA ASN A 72 23.72 -2.50 -1.08
C ASN A 72 24.36 -3.07 -2.35
N HIS A 73 23.56 -3.22 -3.42
CA HIS A 73 23.94 -3.07 -4.83
C HIS A 73 22.82 -3.67 -5.69
N MET A 74 21.98 -2.81 -6.26
CA MET A 74 21.42 -2.86 -7.62
C MET A 74 20.54 -1.59 -7.71
N GLY A 75 20.89 -0.69 -8.63
CA GLY A 75 20.27 0.64 -8.73
C GLY A 75 18.79 0.53 -9.06
N GLY A 76 18.01 1.57 -8.71
CA GLY A 76 16.61 1.69 -9.10
C GLY A 76 16.46 1.29 -10.57
N GLY A 77 15.67 0.22 -10.80
CA GLY A 77 15.57 -0.43 -12.10
C GLY A 77 15.20 0.59 -13.18
N ARG A 78 15.77 0.46 -14.38
CA ARG A 78 15.38 1.33 -15.50
C ARG A 78 13.89 1.13 -15.80
N ALA A 79 13.25 2.17 -16.35
CA ALA A 79 11.92 2.01 -16.94
C ALA A 79 11.95 0.94 -18.03
N MET A 80 10.86 0.17 -18.12
CA MET A 80 10.70 -0.77 -19.23
C MET A 80 10.68 0.00 -20.54
N THR A 81 11.33 -0.58 -21.54
CA THR A 81 11.21 -0.09 -22.91
C THR A 81 9.82 -0.38 -23.44
N PRO A 82 9.33 0.37 -24.44
CA PRO A 82 8.08 0.05 -25.12
C PRO A 82 8.06 -1.39 -25.65
N GLU A 83 9.20 -1.93 -26.09
CA GLU A 83 9.33 -3.31 -26.54
C GLU A 83 9.13 -4.33 -25.42
N GLU A 84 9.60 -4.03 -24.21
CA GLU A 84 9.38 -4.86 -23.01
C GLU A 84 7.92 -4.80 -22.55
N GLN A 85 7.30 -3.61 -22.59
CA GLN A 85 5.88 -3.45 -22.28
C GLN A 85 5.01 -4.23 -23.28
N ASP A 86 5.26 -4.13 -24.59
CA ASP A 86 4.55 -4.91 -25.61
C ASP A 86 4.73 -6.43 -25.42
N LEU A 87 5.94 -6.84 -25.06
CA LEU A 87 6.23 -8.24 -24.75
C LEU A 87 5.39 -8.74 -23.56
N ILE A 88 5.31 -7.97 -22.47
CA ILE A 88 4.51 -8.32 -21.29
C ILE A 88 3.01 -8.25 -21.60
N MET A 89 2.56 -7.23 -22.32
CA MET A 89 1.15 -7.08 -22.73
C MET A 89 0.63 -8.28 -23.51
N GLY A 90 1.51 -8.97 -24.25
CA GLY A 90 1.15 -10.22 -24.93
C GLY A 90 0.75 -11.38 -24.00
N LEU A 91 1.02 -11.29 -22.70
CA LEU A 91 0.54 -12.23 -21.68
C LEU A 91 -0.93 -12.01 -21.29
N ALA A 92 -1.44 -10.79 -21.49
CA ALA A 92 -2.82 -10.44 -21.19
C ALA A 92 -3.78 -11.21 -22.11
N PHE A 93 -4.90 -11.69 -21.55
CA PHE A 93 -5.92 -12.36 -22.34
C PHE A 93 -6.83 -11.33 -23.00
N VAL A 94 -6.83 -11.29 -24.33
CA VAL A 94 -7.74 -10.44 -25.10
C VAL A 94 -8.84 -11.32 -25.73
N PRO A 95 -10.13 -11.06 -25.44
CA PRO A 95 -11.24 -11.80 -26.06
C PRO A 95 -11.15 -11.82 -27.58
N GLY A 96 -11.23 -13.02 -28.18
CA GLY A 96 -11.14 -13.21 -29.63
C GLY A 96 -9.73 -13.32 -30.20
N VAL A 97 -8.70 -12.92 -29.45
CA VAL A 97 -7.28 -13.04 -29.85
C VAL A 97 -6.56 -14.10 -29.00
N GLY A 98 -6.90 -14.19 -27.72
CA GLY A 98 -6.17 -15.00 -26.75
C GLY A 98 -4.91 -14.28 -26.26
N ARG A 99 -3.92 -15.06 -25.78
CA ARG A 99 -2.59 -14.57 -25.44
C ARG A 99 -1.70 -14.67 -26.67
N THR A 100 -0.85 -13.66 -26.90
CA THR A 100 0.09 -13.62 -28.02
C THR A 100 1.51 -13.98 -27.61
N ARG A 101 1.80 -14.04 -26.30
CA ARG A 101 3.08 -14.41 -25.71
C ARG A 101 2.91 -15.45 -24.60
N THR A 102 3.99 -16.15 -24.28
CA THR A 102 4.06 -17.06 -23.13
C THR A 102 4.91 -16.47 -22.02
N ILE A 103 4.67 -16.92 -20.78
CA ILE A 103 5.49 -16.50 -19.63
C ILE A 103 6.96 -16.89 -19.81
N ASP A 104 7.25 -18.02 -20.45
CA ASP A 104 8.62 -18.48 -20.74
C ASP A 104 9.37 -17.52 -21.68
N GLU A 105 8.69 -16.93 -22.66
CA GLU A 105 9.29 -15.92 -23.56
C GLU A 105 9.67 -14.65 -22.79
N VAL A 106 8.79 -14.21 -21.88
CA VAL A 106 9.05 -13.04 -21.02
C VAL A 106 10.21 -13.32 -20.08
N LEU A 107 10.19 -14.47 -19.39
CA LEU A 107 11.26 -14.89 -18.49
C LEU A 107 12.61 -14.97 -19.19
N ALA A 108 12.66 -15.56 -20.40
CA ALA A 108 13.87 -15.63 -21.20
C ALA A 108 14.40 -14.24 -21.59
N HIS A 109 13.52 -13.28 -21.91
CA HIS A 109 13.91 -11.91 -22.23
C HIS A 109 14.54 -11.20 -21.01
N PHE A 110 13.95 -11.36 -19.83
CA PHE A 110 14.44 -10.75 -18.60
C PHE A 110 15.58 -11.53 -17.92
N GLY A 111 15.96 -12.70 -18.45
CA GLY A 111 16.99 -13.55 -17.86
C GLY A 111 16.59 -14.15 -16.52
N GLU A 112 15.30 -14.33 -16.28
CA GLU A 112 14.72 -14.86 -15.05
C GLU A 112 14.20 -16.28 -15.24
N SER A 113 14.06 -17.03 -14.15
CA SER A 113 13.45 -18.37 -14.17
C SER A 113 12.18 -18.47 -13.32
N ASP A 114 11.85 -17.43 -12.57
CA ASP A 114 10.72 -17.38 -11.66
C ASP A 114 9.87 -16.14 -11.96
N GLY A 115 8.64 -16.37 -12.43
CA GLY A 115 7.70 -15.30 -12.80
C GLY A 115 7.20 -14.49 -11.60
N GLY A 116 7.09 -15.11 -10.42
CA GLY A 116 6.74 -14.40 -9.20
C GLY A 116 7.85 -13.46 -8.76
N ALA A 117 9.10 -13.95 -8.79
CA ALA A 117 10.27 -13.14 -8.48
C ALA A 117 10.45 -11.97 -9.47
N LEU A 118 10.28 -12.22 -10.77
CA LEU A 118 10.31 -11.18 -11.79
C LEU A 118 9.21 -10.14 -11.53
N ALA A 119 7.95 -10.56 -11.36
CA ALA A 119 6.84 -9.65 -11.11
C ALA A 119 7.04 -8.80 -9.86
N LEU A 120 7.54 -9.38 -8.76
CA LEU A 120 7.77 -8.66 -7.52
C LEU A 120 8.88 -7.61 -7.68
N ARG A 121 9.96 -7.96 -8.40
CA ARG A 121 11.04 -7.03 -8.71
C ARG A 121 10.53 -5.87 -9.57
N LEU A 122 9.82 -6.17 -10.66
CA LEU A 122 9.22 -5.16 -11.54
C LEU A 122 8.28 -4.22 -10.79
N LEU A 123 7.43 -4.75 -9.91
CA LEU A 123 6.53 -3.94 -9.09
C LEU A 123 7.31 -2.98 -8.19
N ARG A 124 8.34 -3.46 -7.50
CA ARG A 124 9.17 -2.63 -6.61
C ARG A 124 9.87 -1.51 -7.38
N ASP A 125 10.44 -1.84 -8.54
CA ASP A 125 11.10 -0.87 -9.42
C ASP A 125 10.10 0.19 -9.92
N ALA A 126 8.89 -0.23 -10.32
CA ALA A 126 7.83 0.67 -10.78
C ALA A 126 7.33 1.60 -9.67
N VAL A 127 7.16 1.09 -8.44
CA VAL A 127 6.76 1.87 -7.27
C VAL A 127 7.82 2.91 -6.90
N GLU A 128 9.10 2.54 -6.92
CA GLU A 128 10.21 3.48 -6.67
C GLU A 128 10.21 4.62 -7.69
N ARG A 129 9.95 4.32 -8.96
CA ARG A 129 9.89 5.31 -10.04
C ARG A 129 8.55 6.05 -10.16
N ARG A 130 7.51 5.59 -9.45
CA ARG A 130 6.12 6.03 -9.61
C ARG A 130 5.65 5.94 -11.07
N ASP A 131 5.95 4.81 -11.70
CA ASP A 131 5.62 4.54 -13.10
C ASP A 131 4.36 3.67 -13.19
N ALA A 132 3.25 4.27 -13.61
CA ALA A 132 1.94 3.61 -13.62
C ALA A 132 1.87 2.43 -14.60
N ASP A 133 2.46 2.59 -15.78
CA ASP A 133 2.41 1.58 -16.84
C ASP A 133 3.24 0.36 -16.42
N ASP A 134 4.38 0.59 -15.76
CA ASP A 134 5.22 -0.49 -15.26
C ASP A 134 4.61 -1.21 -14.05
N VAL A 135 3.73 -0.57 -13.27
CA VAL A 135 2.92 -1.26 -12.26
C VAL A 135 1.98 -2.24 -12.95
N GLU A 136 1.23 -1.80 -13.98
CA GLU A 136 0.32 -2.66 -14.74
C GLU A 136 1.06 -3.88 -15.30
N MET A 137 2.22 -3.66 -15.92
CA MET A 137 3.05 -4.74 -16.46
C MET A 137 3.45 -5.75 -15.37
N ALA A 138 3.85 -5.29 -14.19
CA ALA A 138 4.21 -6.17 -13.09
C ALA A 138 3.02 -7.04 -12.63
N LEU A 139 1.81 -6.48 -12.57
CA LEU A 139 0.60 -7.23 -12.20
C LEU A 139 0.19 -8.24 -13.29
N ILE A 140 0.40 -7.92 -14.57
CA ILE A 140 0.20 -8.85 -15.69
C ILE A 140 1.16 -10.05 -15.56
N VAL A 141 2.45 -9.81 -15.32
CA VAL A 141 3.43 -10.89 -15.13
C VAL A 141 3.04 -11.76 -13.92
N HIS A 142 2.65 -11.15 -12.79
CA HIS A 142 2.16 -11.89 -11.63
C HIS A 142 1.00 -12.82 -12.01
N GLY A 143 -0.01 -12.29 -12.70
CA GLY A 143 -1.20 -13.06 -13.09
C GLY A 143 -0.89 -14.19 -14.08
N ALA A 144 0.03 -13.97 -15.02
CA ALA A 144 0.43 -14.96 -16.01
C ALA A 144 1.30 -16.08 -15.41
N ALA A 145 2.11 -15.76 -14.40
CA ALA A 145 2.93 -16.72 -13.67
C ALA A 145 2.15 -17.55 -12.64
N ASP A 146 0.86 -17.25 -12.42
CA ASP A 146 0.07 -17.79 -11.31
C ASP A 146 0.80 -17.63 -9.97
N ALA A 147 1.45 -16.46 -9.80
CA ALA A 147 2.28 -16.19 -8.65
C ALA A 147 1.46 -16.07 -7.37
N SER A 148 2.10 -16.45 -6.27
CA SER A 148 1.59 -16.25 -4.92
C SER A 148 1.44 -14.76 -4.60
N ALA A 149 0.28 -14.35 -4.09
CA ALA A 149 0.04 -12.94 -3.73
C ALA A 149 0.66 -12.57 -2.36
N GLU A 150 1.15 -13.56 -1.60
CA GLU A 150 1.63 -13.39 -0.23
C GLU A 150 2.81 -12.41 -0.15
N GLU A 151 3.76 -12.52 -1.07
CA GLU A 151 4.94 -11.64 -1.14
C GLU A 151 4.60 -10.24 -1.66
N PHE A 152 3.43 -10.10 -2.30
CA PHE A 152 2.91 -8.85 -2.83
C PHE A 152 2.05 -8.10 -1.81
N MET A 153 1.64 -8.74 -0.70
CA MET A 153 0.73 -8.13 0.28
C MET A 153 1.23 -6.77 0.79
N GLU A 154 2.50 -6.67 1.18
CA GLU A 154 3.09 -5.44 1.71
C GLU A 154 3.19 -4.35 0.63
N PRO A 155 3.88 -4.55 -0.52
CA PRO A 155 3.98 -3.51 -1.53
C PRO A 155 2.62 -3.08 -2.10
N LEU A 156 1.65 -4.00 -2.26
CA LEU A 156 0.31 -3.62 -2.73
C LEU A 156 -0.49 -2.83 -1.69
N THR A 157 -0.32 -3.14 -0.39
CA THR A 157 -0.93 -2.36 0.70
C THR A 157 -0.37 -0.94 0.76
N GLU A 158 0.93 -0.79 0.54
CA GLU A 158 1.60 0.51 0.50
C GLU A 158 1.26 1.31 -0.76
N LEU A 159 1.12 0.64 -1.90
CA LEU A 159 0.78 1.23 -3.19
C LEU A 159 -0.69 1.70 -3.24
N PHE A 160 -1.61 0.94 -2.66
CA PHE A 160 -3.05 1.19 -2.77
C PHE A 160 -3.52 2.65 -2.59
N PRO A 161 -3.07 3.44 -1.60
CA PRO A 161 -3.53 4.82 -1.44
C PRO A 161 -2.91 5.83 -2.42
N ALA A 162 -2.10 5.38 -3.39
CA ALA A 162 -1.36 6.27 -4.28
C ALA A 162 -2.14 6.63 -5.54
N GLU A 163 -2.37 7.92 -5.75
CA GLU A 163 -3.22 8.41 -6.85
C GLU A 163 -2.54 8.43 -8.23
N TRP A 164 -1.25 8.07 -8.32
CA TRP A 164 -0.48 8.16 -9.56
C TRP A 164 -0.62 6.96 -10.50
N HIS A 165 -1.32 5.89 -10.09
CA HIS A 165 -1.59 4.70 -10.91
C HIS A 165 -3.10 4.40 -11.01
N ARG A 166 -3.47 3.42 -11.84
CA ARG A 166 -4.88 3.03 -12.07
C ARG A 166 -5.23 1.63 -11.57
N GLU A 167 -4.25 0.89 -11.05
CA GLU A 167 -4.40 -0.52 -10.62
C GLU A 167 -5.18 -0.78 -9.31
N HIS A 168 -6.03 0.15 -8.87
CA HIS A 168 -6.70 0.04 -7.56
C HIS A 168 -7.63 -1.18 -7.47
N GLU A 169 -8.32 -1.50 -8.57
CA GLU A 169 -9.20 -2.66 -8.60
C GLU A 169 -8.45 -3.99 -8.61
N ASP A 170 -7.29 -4.04 -9.28
CA ASP A 170 -6.46 -5.23 -9.34
C ASP A 170 -5.74 -5.46 -8.02
N ILE A 171 -5.25 -4.40 -7.37
CA ILE A 171 -4.74 -4.43 -6.01
C ILE A 171 -5.78 -5.01 -5.04
N VAL A 172 -7.02 -4.50 -5.05
CA VAL A 172 -8.10 -5.03 -4.19
C VAL A 172 -8.40 -6.50 -4.51
N SER A 173 -8.40 -6.87 -5.78
CA SER A 173 -8.65 -8.25 -6.21
C SER A 173 -7.55 -9.20 -5.71
N MET A 174 -6.29 -8.80 -5.81
CA MET A 174 -5.14 -9.58 -5.33
C MET A 174 -5.13 -9.71 -3.82
N LEU A 175 -5.30 -8.60 -3.08
CA LEU A 175 -5.35 -8.62 -1.62
C LEU A 175 -6.54 -9.46 -1.12
N GLY A 176 -7.68 -9.43 -1.82
CA GLY A 176 -8.85 -10.24 -1.48
C GLY A 176 -8.63 -11.75 -1.61
N ARG A 177 -7.79 -12.20 -2.55
CA ARG A 177 -7.46 -13.64 -2.72
C ARG A 177 -6.74 -14.22 -1.52
N LEU A 178 -5.98 -13.39 -0.80
CA LEU A 178 -5.23 -13.81 0.40
C LEU A 178 -6.14 -14.18 1.57
N ARG A 179 -7.37 -13.66 1.61
CA ARG A 179 -8.34 -13.86 2.72
C ARG A 179 -7.73 -13.61 4.10
N SER A 180 -6.76 -12.70 4.18
CA SER A 180 -5.98 -12.45 5.37
C SER A 180 -6.53 -11.23 6.12
N PRO A 181 -6.78 -11.32 7.44
CA PRO A 181 -7.14 -10.16 8.26
C PRO A 181 -6.15 -8.99 8.14
N ARG A 182 -4.90 -9.26 7.77
CA ARG A 182 -3.87 -8.23 7.52
C ARG A 182 -4.22 -7.27 6.39
N THR A 183 -5.05 -7.69 5.44
CA THR A 183 -5.48 -6.88 4.28
C THR A 183 -6.69 -6.01 4.60
N MET A 184 -7.38 -6.26 5.71
CA MET A 184 -8.63 -5.58 6.04
C MET A 184 -8.54 -4.05 6.08
N PRO A 185 -7.49 -3.42 6.65
CA PRO A 185 -7.41 -1.96 6.66
C PRO A 185 -7.47 -1.34 5.26
N THR A 186 -6.80 -1.98 4.29
CA THR A 186 -6.79 -1.56 2.89
C THR A 186 -8.15 -1.79 2.23
N LEU A 187 -8.76 -2.96 2.46
CA LEU A 187 -10.07 -3.28 1.91
C LEU A 187 -11.18 -2.37 2.47
N VAL A 188 -11.15 -2.05 3.76
CA VAL A 188 -12.07 -1.08 4.37
C VAL A 188 -11.84 0.32 3.79
N LEU A 189 -10.59 0.74 3.57
CA LEU A 189 -10.34 2.01 2.89
C LEU A 189 -10.98 2.03 1.49
N ALA A 190 -10.85 0.94 0.73
CA ALA A 190 -11.43 0.80 -0.61
C ALA A 190 -12.96 0.86 -0.65
N THR A 191 -13.68 0.63 0.47
CA THR A 191 -15.14 0.80 0.50
C THR A 191 -15.55 2.27 0.65
N HIS A 192 -14.70 3.10 1.24
CA HIS A 192 -15.03 4.49 1.57
C HIS A 192 -14.39 5.52 0.63
N TRP A 193 -13.25 5.18 0.04
CA TRP A 193 -12.48 6.08 -0.80
C TRP A 193 -12.64 5.74 -2.29
N VAL A 194 -12.68 6.78 -3.12
CA VAL A 194 -12.73 6.69 -4.58
C VAL A 194 -11.51 7.40 -5.14
N PRO A 195 -10.62 6.70 -5.86
CA PRO A 195 -9.58 7.33 -6.64
C PRO A 195 -10.18 8.24 -7.73
N GLU A 196 -9.55 9.37 -8.03
CA GLU A 196 -10.06 10.35 -9.01
C GLU A 196 -10.41 9.73 -10.37
N HIS A 197 -9.60 8.79 -10.86
CA HIS A 197 -9.84 8.12 -12.15
C HIS A 197 -11.08 7.19 -12.15
N LEU A 198 -11.71 6.96 -11.00
CA LEU A 198 -12.94 6.20 -10.81
C LEU A 198 -14.10 7.07 -10.29
N ASP A 199 -13.97 8.40 -10.25
CA ASP A 199 -15.05 9.26 -9.75
C ASP A 199 -16.34 9.18 -10.59
N TRP A 200 -16.20 8.78 -11.87
CA TRP A 200 -17.32 8.52 -12.77
C TRP A 200 -17.99 7.14 -12.55
N ASP A 201 -17.42 6.26 -11.72
CA ASP A 201 -17.94 4.91 -11.50
C ASP A 201 -19.15 4.90 -10.54
N GLU A 202 -20.33 5.13 -11.13
CA GLU A 202 -21.60 5.03 -10.43
C GLU A 202 -21.88 3.62 -9.86
N ASN A 203 -21.25 2.57 -10.42
CA ASN A 203 -21.44 1.19 -9.96
C ASN A 203 -20.59 0.84 -8.73
N ARG A 204 -19.68 1.72 -8.30
CA ARG A 204 -18.84 1.53 -7.13
C ARG A 204 -18.04 0.21 -7.18
N ALA A 205 -17.58 -0.19 -8.37
CA ALA A 205 -16.95 -1.48 -8.63
C ALA A 205 -15.76 -1.77 -7.71
N LEU A 206 -14.90 -0.77 -7.44
CA LEU A 206 -13.81 -0.88 -6.46
C LEU A 206 -14.33 -1.25 -5.06
N ALA A 207 -15.33 -0.53 -4.57
CA ALA A 207 -15.92 -0.76 -3.25
C ALA A 207 -16.64 -2.12 -3.19
N VAL A 208 -17.34 -2.50 -4.26
CA VAL A 208 -17.98 -3.82 -4.38
C VAL A 208 -16.93 -4.92 -4.28
N LYS A 209 -15.83 -4.86 -5.06
CA LYS A 209 -14.72 -5.82 -4.98
C LYS A 209 -14.18 -5.94 -3.55
N ALA A 210 -14.01 -4.81 -2.87
CA ALA A 210 -13.53 -4.79 -1.49
C ALA A 210 -14.52 -5.41 -0.49
N ILE A 211 -15.82 -5.16 -0.63
CA ILE A 211 -16.87 -5.77 0.20
C ILE A 211 -16.89 -7.29 0.02
N TRP A 212 -16.76 -7.77 -1.22
CA TRP A 212 -16.67 -9.20 -1.51
C TRP A 212 -15.41 -9.83 -0.90
N ALA A 213 -14.28 -9.13 -0.97
CA ALA A 213 -13.04 -9.56 -0.31
C ALA A 213 -13.21 -9.64 1.21
N LEU A 214 -13.80 -8.63 1.86
CA LEU A 214 -14.14 -8.65 3.29
C LEU A 214 -15.07 -9.82 3.65
N GLY A 215 -16.05 -10.12 2.80
CA GLY A 215 -16.94 -11.29 2.96
C GLY A 215 -16.22 -12.63 2.97
N ALA A 216 -15.08 -12.73 2.28
CA ALA A 216 -14.27 -13.95 2.22
C ALA A 216 -13.25 -14.08 3.37
N ILE A 217 -13.00 -13.02 4.14
CA ILE A 217 -12.07 -13.04 5.28
C ILE A 217 -12.80 -13.64 6.51
N PRO A 218 -12.24 -14.70 7.13
CA PRO A 218 -12.80 -15.27 8.34
C PRO A 218 -12.59 -14.35 9.56
N GLY A 219 -13.43 -14.51 10.57
CA GLY A 219 -13.30 -13.80 11.85
C GLY A 219 -14.37 -12.74 12.10
N GLU A 220 -14.48 -12.34 13.37
CA GLU A 220 -15.45 -11.35 13.83
C GLU A 220 -15.10 -9.94 13.33
N GLU A 221 -13.81 -9.62 13.18
CA GLU A 221 -13.39 -8.30 12.72
C GLU A 221 -13.90 -8.01 11.30
N ALA A 222 -13.82 -8.99 10.39
CA ALA A 222 -14.32 -8.86 9.02
C ALA A 222 -15.85 -8.73 9.00
N ARG A 223 -16.53 -9.45 9.89
CA ARG A 223 -17.98 -9.33 10.10
C ARG A 223 -18.36 -7.93 10.59
N ASP A 224 -17.64 -7.40 11.57
CA ASP A 224 -17.95 -6.09 12.14
C ASP A 224 -17.69 -4.97 11.14
N ALA A 225 -16.64 -5.09 10.31
CA ALA A 225 -16.44 -4.22 9.17
C ALA A 225 -17.64 -4.23 8.21
N LEU A 226 -18.16 -5.40 7.85
CA LEU A 226 -19.36 -5.52 7.01
C LEU A 226 -20.62 -4.94 7.67
N LYS A 227 -20.81 -5.17 8.98
CA LYS A 227 -21.93 -4.56 9.72
C LYS A 227 -21.87 -3.04 9.68
N GLY A 228 -20.67 -2.46 9.79
CA GLY A 228 -20.47 -1.01 9.71
C GLY A 228 -20.89 -0.40 8.37
N LEU A 229 -20.95 -1.21 7.29
CA LEU A 229 -21.37 -0.78 5.96
C LEU A 229 -22.88 -0.89 5.71
N ARG A 230 -23.65 -1.49 6.64
CA ARG A 230 -25.10 -1.65 6.50
C ARG A 230 -25.88 -0.34 6.49
N ASP A 231 -25.34 0.68 7.15
CA ASP A 231 -25.96 2.00 7.23
C ASP A 231 -25.26 3.01 6.32
N ALA A 232 -24.50 2.53 5.33
CA ALA A 232 -23.87 3.38 4.35
C ALA A 232 -24.93 4.18 3.56
N GLU A 233 -24.64 5.47 3.33
CA GLU A 233 -25.50 6.36 2.54
C GLU A 233 -25.67 5.83 1.11
N ASN A 234 -24.58 5.34 0.52
CA ASN A 234 -24.58 4.73 -0.80
C ASN A 234 -25.27 3.36 -0.77
N GLU A 235 -26.34 3.23 -1.56
CA GLU A 235 -27.17 2.03 -1.64
C GLU A 235 -26.41 0.79 -2.11
N ILE A 236 -25.53 0.92 -3.11
CA ILE A 236 -24.75 -0.19 -3.65
C ILE A 236 -23.84 -0.79 -2.57
N ILE A 237 -23.19 0.06 -1.78
CA ILE A 237 -22.35 -0.37 -0.65
C ILE A 237 -23.19 -1.11 0.39
N ARG A 238 -24.31 -0.52 0.79
CA ARG A 238 -25.23 -1.09 1.79
C ARG A 238 -25.75 -2.47 1.36
N GLU A 239 -26.26 -2.60 0.14
CA GLU A 239 -26.80 -3.85 -0.37
C GLU A 239 -25.75 -4.94 -0.47
N ASN A 240 -24.55 -4.61 -0.97
CA ASN A 240 -23.47 -5.58 -1.05
C ASN A 240 -23.01 -6.04 0.34
N ALA A 241 -22.94 -5.15 1.32
CA ALA A 241 -22.60 -5.52 2.70
C ALA A 241 -23.63 -6.47 3.31
N VAL A 242 -24.92 -6.18 3.15
CA VAL A 242 -26.02 -7.05 3.57
C VAL A 242 -25.92 -8.41 2.88
N ASN A 243 -25.69 -8.45 1.58
CA ASN A 243 -25.52 -9.70 0.84
C ASN A 243 -24.36 -10.56 1.38
N GLN A 244 -23.22 -9.95 1.73
CA GLN A 244 -22.10 -10.69 2.31
C GLN A 244 -22.41 -11.22 3.72
N LEU A 245 -23.10 -10.44 4.57
CA LEU A 245 -23.56 -10.91 5.88
C LEU A 245 -24.56 -12.07 5.76
N ALA A 246 -25.48 -11.99 4.79
CA ALA A 246 -26.43 -13.07 4.49
C ALA A 246 -25.70 -14.36 4.10
N ARG A 247 -24.69 -14.27 3.21
CA ARG A 247 -23.87 -15.41 2.78
C ARG A 247 -23.09 -16.06 3.91
N ARG A 248 -22.75 -15.28 4.94
CA ARG A 248 -22.08 -15.76 6.16
C ARG A 248 -23.06 -16.37 7.18
N GLY A 249 -24.38 -16.26 6.96
CA GLY A 249 -25.40 -16.71 7.90
C GLY A 249 -25.55 -15.79 9.11
N GLU A 250 -25.27 -14.49 8.94
CA GLU A 250 -25.18 -13.51 10.03
C GLU A 250 -26.28 -12.45 10.00
N LEU A 251 -27.37 -12.72 9.27
CA LEU A 251 -28.61 -11.93 9.23
C LEU A 251 -29.81 -12.72 9.78
#